data_AF-A0A5B7T251-F1
#
_entry.id   AF-A0A5B7T251-F1
#
_cell.length_a   1.000
_cell.length_b   1.000
_cell.length_c   1.000
_cell.angle_alpha   90.00
_cell.angle_beta   90.00
_cell.angle_gamma   90.00
#
_symmetry.space_group_name_H-M   'P 1'
#
loop_
_entity.id
_entity.type
_entity.pdbx_description
1 polymer ?
#
loop_
_entity_poly.entity_id
_entity_poly.type
_entity_poly.pdbx_seq_one_letter_code
_entity_poly.pdbx_strand_id
1 'polypeptide(L)'
;MARTLTGVHLLFGKTDRYIKFYHTKAWHDARMLTLIRQHYLCQDCLREGKITVAKTVHHIVPLKDDWSKRLDQDNLEVICLEHHNQEHPEKSSGNKKYFKHEVAVKKRSDVFKFSSNKDDDKLFW
;
A
#
# COMPACT_ATOMS: atom_id res chain seq x y z
N MET A 1 33.05 8.50 45.13
CA MET A 1 31.57 8.48 45.07
C MET A 1 31.15 8.67 43.62
N ALA A 2 30.66 7.60 43.00
CA ALA A 2 30.38 7.55 41.57
C ALA A 2 29.14 8.38 41.22
N ARG A 3 29.29 9.28 40.25
CA ARG A 3 28.24 10.14 39.71
C ARG A 3 27.48 9.41 38.61
N THR A 4 26.15 9.45 38.75
CA THR A 4 25.10 9.54 37.72
C THR A 4 24.93 8.38 36.74
N LEU A 5 23.81 7.69 36.97
CA LEU A 5 23.01 6.93 36.00
C LEU A 5 22.68 7.80 34.77
N THR A 6 23.06 7.37 33.58
CA THR A 6 22.43 7.82 32.33
C THR A 6 21.88 6.60 31.61
N GLY A 7 20.61 6.31 31.89
CA GLY A 7 19.83 5.38 31.12
C GLY A 7 19.68 5.89 29.69
N VAL A 8 20.20 5.14 28.73
CA VAL A 8 19.74 5.23 27.34
C VAL A 8 18.43 4.46 27.28
N HIS A 9 17.32 5.12 27.60
CA HIS A 9 15.98 4.58 27.37
C HIS A 9 15.76 4.54 25.85
N LEU A 10 16.14 3.42 25.24
CA LEU A 10 15.85 3.05 23.87
C LEU A 10 14.33 3.20 23.63
N LEU A 11 13.92 4.32 23.01
CA LEU A 11 12.57 4.50 22.45
C LEU A 11 12.40 3.68 21.17
N PHE A 12 12.66 2.38 21.24
CA PHE A 12 12.12 1.44 20.26
C PHE A 12 10.64 1.26 20.62
N GLY A 13 9.83 2.20 20.11
CA GLY A 13 8.37 2.17 20.23
C GLY A 13 7.86 0.78 19.89
N LYS A 14 7.01 0.23 20.77
CA LYS A 14 6.38 -1.08 20.56
C LYS A 14 5.73 -1.07 19.18
N THR A 15 6.36 -1.75 18.22
CA THR A 15 5.78 -1.94 16.89
C THR A 15 4.49 -2.72 17.08
N ASP A 16 3.38 -2.08 16.71
CA ASP A 16 2.05 -2.62 16.82
C ASP A 16 2.00 -4.01 16.17
N ARG A 17 1.32 -4.96 16.84
CA ARG A 17 1.26 -6.37 16.40
C ARG A 17 0.75 -6.49 14.96
N TYR A 18 -0.15 -5.58 14.56
CA TYR A 18 -0.72 -5.49 13.23
C TYR A 18 0.34 -5.09 12.19
N ILE A 19 1.19 -4.11 12.50
CA ILE A 19 2.28 -3.69 11.60
C ILE A 19 3.26 -4.84 11.39
N LYS A 20 3.66 -5.52 12.47
CA LYS A 20 4.56 -6.68 12.36
C LYS A 20 4.00 -7.78 11.46
N PHE A 21 2.69 -8.02 11.52
CA PHE A 21 2.03 -9.04 10.71
C PHE A 21 2.20 -8.80 9.20
N TYR A 22 2.07 -7.56 8.74
CA TYR A 22 2.25 -7.21 7.32
C TYR A 22 3.68 -7.44 6.80
N HIS A 23 4.66 -7.63 7.68
CA HIS A 23 6.04 -7.98 7.33
C HIS A 23 6.34 -9.49 7.43
N THR A 24 5.36 -10.32 7.80
CA THR A 24 5.58 -11.76 7.93
C THR A 24 5.52 -12.47 6.59
N LYS A 25 6.33 -13.52 6.42
CA LYS A 25 6.25 -14.42 5.26
C LYS A 25 4.86 -15.01 5.07
N ALA A 26 4.20 -15.40 6.16
CA ALA A 26 2.84 -15.96 6.12
C ALA A 26 1.83 -15.01 5.45
N TRP A 27 1.91 -13.71 5.75
CA TRP A 27 1.09 -12.70 5.06
C TRP A 27 1.44 -12.60 3.57
N HIS A 28 2.73 -12.54 3.23
CA HIS A 28 3.16 -12.45 1.83
C HIS A 28 2.69 -13.66 1.00
N ASP A 29 2.78 -14.87 1.55
CA ASP A 29 2.33 -16.10 0.90
C ASP A 29 0.81 -16.11 0.73
N ALA A 30 0.06 -15.79 1.79
CA ALA A 30 -1.40 -15.72 1.74
C ALA A 30 -1.88 -14.68 0.73
N ARG A 31 -1.27 -13.49 0.71
CA ARG A 31 -1.54 -12.42 -0.23
C ARG A 31 -1.29 -12.87 -1.68
N MET A 32 -0.17 -13.54 -1.94
CA MET A 32 0.15 -14.01 -3.28
C MET A 32 -0.85 -15.07 -3.76
N LEU A 33 -1.22 -16.01 -2.88
CA LEU A 33 -2.25 -17.00 -3.17
C LEU A 33 -3.59 -16.35 -3.51
N THR A 34 -4.04 -15.36 -2.73
CA THR A 34 -5.28 -14.62 -3.00
C THR A 34 -5.23 -13.94 -4.36
N LEU A 35 -4.12 -13.25 -4.68
CA LEU A 35 -3.94 -12.56 -5.97
C LEU A 35 -4.04 -13.52 -7.15
N ILE A 36 -3.36 -14.67 -7.08
CA ILE A 36 -3.38 -15.69 -8.15
C ILE A 36 -4.79 -16.28 -8.26
N ARG A 37 -5.40 -16.69 -7.14
CA ARG A 37 -6.73 -17.31 -7.09
C ARG A 37 -7.82 -16.43 -7.70
N GLN A 38 -7.72 -15.13 -7.45
CA GLN A 38 -8.68 -14.13 -7.91
C GLN A 38 -8.23 -13.44 -9.21
N HIS A 39 -7.27 -14.03 -9.93
CA HIS A 39 -6.79 -13.60 -11.24
C HIS A 39 -6.34 -12.14 -11.32
N TYR A 40 -5.85 -11.58 -10.20
CA TYR A 40 -5.52 -10.17 -10.08
C TYR A 40 -6.69 -9.24 -10.46
N LEU A 41 -7.94 -9.68 -10.27
CA LEU A 41 -9.14 -8.91 -10.57
C LEU A 41 -9.79 -8.38 -9.29
N CYS A 42 -10.24 -7.13 -9.34
CA CYS A 42 -11.08 -6.55 -8.31
C CYS A 42 -12.40 -7.33 -8.22
N GLN A 43 -12.69 -7.91 -7.05
CA GLN A 43 -13.88 -8.71 -6.83
C GLN A 43 -15.15 -7.86 -6.82
N ASP A 44 -15.09 -6.62 -6.31
CA ASP A 44 -16.22 -5.68 -6.39
C ASP A 44 -16.54 -5.26 -7.82
N CYS A 45 -15.52 -4.87 -8.60
CA CYS A 45 -15.72 -4.57 -10.01
C CYS A 45 -16.34 -5.78 -10.74
N LEU A 46 -15.87 -7.00 -10.44
CA LEU A 46 -16.41 -8.20 -11.07
C LEU A 46 -17.88 -8.44 -10.70
N ARG A 47 -18.27 -8.20 -9.44
CA ARG A 47 -19.68 -8.22 -8.98
C ARG A 47 -20.53 -7.18 -9.72
N GLU A 48 -19.94 -6.04 -10.08
CA GLU A 48 -20.57 -4.98 -10.89
C GLU A 48 -20.55 -5.27 -12.41
N GLY A 49 -19.98 -6.39 -12.87
CA GLY A 49 -19.84 -6.72 -14.29
C GLY A 49 -18.71 -5.96 -15.00
N LYS A 50 -17.77 -5.37 -14.25
CA LYS A 50 -16.58 -4.67 -14.76
C LYS A 50 -15.32 -5.50 -14.50
N ILE A 51 -14.38 -5.48 -15.43
CA ILE A 51 -13.06 -6.10 -15.23
C ILE A 51 -12.07 -5.00 -14.89
N THR A 52 -11.44 -5.10 -13.72
CA THR A 52 -10.42 -4.15 -13.27
C THR A 52 -9.28 -4.90 -12.62
N VAL A 53 -8.07 -4.69 -13.12
CA VAL A 53 -6.87 -5.32 -12.56
C VAL A 53 -6.51 -4.63 -11.25
N ALA A 54 -6.20 -5.42 -10.23
CA ALA A 54 -5.88 -4.95 -8.90
C ALA A 54 -4.76 -5.81 -8.26
N LYS A 55 -3.94 -5.14 -7.44
CA LYS A 55 -2.82 -5.75 -6.71
C LYS A 55 -2.96 -5.58 -5.18
N THR A 56 -4.06 -4.99 -4.72
CA THR A 56 -4.34 -4.76 -3.30
C THR A 56 -5.21 -5.89 -2.78
N VAL A 57 -4.81 -6.48 -1.65
CA VAL A 57 -5.61 -7.49 -0.94
C VAL A 57 -6.14 -6.84 0.34
N HIS A 58 -7.45 -6.94 0.52
CA HIS A 58 -8.19 -6.41 1.64
C HIS A 58 -8.73 -7.54 2.52
N HIS A 59 -8.90 -7.25 3.81
CA HIS A 59 -9.48 -8.15 4.79
C HIS A 59 -10.96 -7.83 4.95
N ILE A 60 -11.85 -8.75 4.58
CA ILE A 60 -13.32 -8.57 4.67
C ILE A 60 -13.72 -8.33 6.14
N VAL A 61 -13.23 -9.17 7.04
CA VAL A 61 -13.25 -8.94 8.49
C VAL A 61 -11.90 -8.33 8.89
N PRO A 62 -11.88 -7.08 9.39
CA PRO A 62 -10.65 -6.39 9.78
C PRO A 62 -9.82 -7.18 10.80
N LEU A 63 -8.49 -7.09 10.72
CA LEU A 63 -7.59 -7.76 11.67
C LEU A 63 -7.87 -7.42 13.14
N LYS A 64 -8.36 -6.21 13.39
CA LYS A 64 -8.66 -5.72 14.74
C LYS A 64 -9.84 -6.48 15.36
N ASP A 65 -10.77 -6.92 14.53
CA ASP A 65 -12.02 -7.55 14.97
C ASP A 65 -11.83 -9.06 15.13
N ASP A 66 -11.13 -9.71 14.20
CA ASP A 66 -10.83 -11.14 14.28
C ASP A 66 -9.42 -11.50 13.79
N TRP A 67 -8.50 -11.67 14.74
CA TRP A 67 -7.12 -12.07 14.44
C TRP A 67 -6.99 -13.52 13.93
N SER A 68 -7.97 -14.38 14.22
CA SER A 68 -7.92 -15.79 13.78
C SER A 68 -8.02 -15.91 12.27
N LYS A 69 -8.77 -15.00 11.62
CA LYS A 69 -9.01 -14.94 10.17
C LYS A 69 -7.94 -14.19 9.36
N ARG A 70 -6.85 -13.75 9.97
CA ARG A 70 -5.83 -12.90 9.31
C ARG A 70 -5.17 -13.53 8.07
N LEU A 71 -5.16 -14.87 7.97
CA LEU A 71 -4.62 -15.65 6.85
C LEU A 71 -5.68 -16.49 6.13
N ASP A 72 -6.95 -16.35 6.52
CA ASP A 72 -8.06 -17.10 5.94
C ASP A 72 -8.33 -16.59 4.52
N GLN A 73 -8.27 -17.48 3.53
CA GLN A 73 -8.43 -17.13 2.12
C GLN A 73 -9.85 -16.70 1.75
N ASP A 74 -10.84 -17.04 2.56
CA ASP A 74 -12.22 -16.57 2.38
C ASP A 74 -12.44 -15.21 3.06
N ASN A 75 -11.51 -14.78 3.92
CA ASN A 75 -11.50 -13.45 4.51
C ASN A 75 -10.65 -12.44 3.72
N LEU A 76 -10.06 -12.86 2.59
CA LEU A 76 -9.18 -12.04 1.77
C LEU A 76 -9.78 -11.82 0.38
N GLU A 77 -9.81 -10.58 -0.07
CA GLU A 77 -10.27 -10.22 -1.41
C GLU A 77 -9.35 -9.22 -2.10
N VAL A 78 -9.21 -9.38 -3.40
CA VAL A 78 -8.50 -8.45 -4.28
C VAL A 78 -9.47 -7.33 -4.63
N ILE A 79 -9.10 -6.10 -4.33
CA ILE A 79 -9.91 -4.91 -4.63
C ILE A 79 -9.06 -3.81 -5.27
N CYS A 80 -9.69 -2.99 -6.09
CA CYS A 80 -9.03 -1.83 -6.69
C CYS A 80 -8.87 -0.70 -5.65
N LEU A 81 -8.09 0.33 -5.99
CA LEU A 81 -7.86 1.46 -5.08
C LEU A 81 -9.15 2.24 -4.78
N GLU A 82 -10.07 2.31 -5.74
CA GLU A 82 -11.36 2.99 -5.57
C GLU A 82 -12.21 2.30 -4.49
N HIS A 83 -12.49 1.01 -4.65
CA HIS A 83 -13.21 0.21 -3.67
C HIS A 83 -12.48 0.15 -2.31
N HIS A 84 -11.14 0.01 -2.31
CA HIS A 84 -10.37 0.07 -1.06
C HIS A 84 -10.54 1.38 -0.29
N ASN A 85 -10.67 2.51 -0.99
CA ASN A 85 -10.88 3.81 -0.36
C ASN A 85 -12.32 4.00 0.11
N GLN A 86 -13.30 3.35 -0.53
CA GLN A 86 -14.69 3.35 -0.10
C GLN A 86 -14.85 2.60 1.23
N GLU A 87 -14.12 1.51 1.43
CA GLU A 87 -14.06 0.74 2.69
C GLU A 87 -13.29 1.47 3.82
N HIS A 88 -12.46 2.46 3.47
CA HIS A 88 -11.71 3.27 4.42
C HIS A 88 -11.96 4.77 4.23
N PRO A 89 -13.19 5.26 4.47
CA PRO A 89 -13.55 6.66 4.25
C PRO A 89 -12.70 7.61 5.11
N GLU A 90 -12.24 7.19 6.28
CA GLU A 90 -11.34 7.97 7.15
C GLU A 90 -9.97 8.25 6.51
N LYS A 91 -9.53 7.39 5.58
CA LYS A 91 -8.27 7.53 4.83
C LYS A 91 -8.47 8.22 3.46
N SER A 92 -9.71 8.34 2.99
CA SER A 92 -10.06 8.99 1.72
C SER A 92 -9.84 10.51 1.74
N SER A 93 -9.77 11.12 2.94
CA SER A 93 -9.44 12.53 3.17
C SER A 93 -7.95 12.83 2.97
N GLY A 94 -7.42 12.51 1.79
CA GLY A 94 -6.19 13.09 1.29
C GLY A 94 -6.43 14.58 1.04
N ASN A 95 -5.93 15.45 1.91
CA ASN A 95 -5.69 16.86 1.62
C ASN A 95 -5.04 16.96 0.23
N LYS A 96 -5.78 17.47 -0.77
CA LYS A 96 -5.32 17.80 -2.14
C LYS A 96 -4.29 18.96 -2.15
N LYS A 97 -3.44 19.06 -1.13
CA LYS A 97 -2.53 20.20 -0.91
C LYS A 97 -1.08 19.93 -1.32
N TYR A 98 -0.74 18.72 -1.77
CA TYR A 98 0.66 18.33 -2.03
C TYR A 98 0.99 17.94 -3.48
N PHE A 99 0.33 18.56 -4.47
CA PHE A 99 0.77 18.53 -5.88
C PHE A 99 0.96 19.94 -6.48
N LYS A 100 1.33 20.92 -5.65
CA LYS A 100 1.75 22.25 -6.12
C LYS A 100 3.19 22.55 -5.72
N HIS A 101 4.11 21.68 -6.11
CA HIS A 101 5.49 22.10 -6.32
C HIS A 101 5.65 22.47 -7.79
N GLU A 102 5.06 23.61 -8.17
CA GLU A 102 5.65 24.43 -9.24
C GLU A 102 6.97 24.98 -8.69
N VAL A 103 8.01 24.16 -8.66
CA VAL A 103 9.36 24.70 -8.54
C VAL A 103 9.57 25.42 -9.87
N ALA A 104 9.58 26.75 -9.82
CA ALA A 104 10.06 27.57 -10.92
C ALA A 104 11.53 27.19 -11.18
N VAL A 105 11.76 26.15 -11.98
CA VAL A 105 13.09 25.77 -12.45
C VAL A 105 13.52 26.89 -13.36
N LYS A 106 14.36 27.81 -12.86
CA LYS A 106 15.04 28.80 -13.69
C LYS A 106 15.74 28.03 -14.81
N LYS A 107 15.31 28.24 -16.07
CA LYS A 107 15.97 27.64 -17.23
C LYS A 107 17.41 28.13 -17.24
N ARG A 108 18.35 27.26 -16.87
CA ARG A 108 19.78 27.49 -17.09
C ARG A 108 20.05 27.22 -18.57
N SER A 109 20.63 28.19 -19.27
CA SER A 109 20.93 28.15 -20.71
C SER A 109 21.83 26.98 -21.12
N ASP A 110 22.57 26.44 -20.16
CA ASP A 110 23.67 25.49 -20.34
C ASP A 110 23.20 24.03 -20.17
N VAL A 111 21.90 23.82 -19.87
CA VAL A 111 21.30 22.48 -19.73
C VAL A 111 20.59 22.11 -21.03
N PHE A 112 21.26 21.32 -21.87
CA PHE A 112 20.65 20.73 -23.05
C PHE A 112 19.74 19.57 -22.63
N LYS A 113 18.43 19.73 -22.79
CA LYS A 113 17.45 18.67 -22.50
C LYS A 113 17.44 17.67 -23.65
N PHE A 114 17.84 16.43 -23.38
CA PHE A 114 17.38 15.30 -24.19
C PHE A 114 15.91 15.05 -23.86
N SER A 115 15.03 15.10 -24.86
CA SER A 115 13.67 14.61 -24.71
C SER A 115 13.71 13.09 -24.65
N SER A 116 13.16 12.48 -23.60
CA SER A 116 12.91 11.03 -23.57
C SER A 116 12.11 10.65 -24.82
N ASN A 117 12.55 9.56 -25.46
CA ASN A 117 11.91 9.02 -26.63
C ASN A 117 10.55 8.44 -26.21
N LYS A 118 9.50 8.65 -27.01
CA LYS A 118 8.10 8.30 -26.63
C LYS A 118 7.79 6.80 -26.72
N ASP A 119 8.81 5.95 -26.87
CA ASP A 119 8.63 4.52 -27.10
C ASP A 119 8.92 3.66 -25.85
N ASP A 120 9.26 4.29 -24.71
CA ASP A 120 9.70 3.59 -23.50
C ASP A 120 8.52 2.99 -22.68
N ASP A 121 7.26 3.32 -23.02
CA ASP A 121 6.05 2.84 -22.33
C ASP A 121 5.63 1.41 -22.74
N LYS A 122 6.35 0.80 -23.70
CA LYS A 122 6.21 -0.62 -24.02
C LYS A 122 7.42 -1.33 -23.47
N LEU A 123 7.31 -1.91 -22.27
CA LEU A 123 7.97 -3.13 -21.81
C LEU A 123 8.23 -3.09 -20.30
N PHE A 124 7.22 -3.22 -19.43
CA PHE A 124 7.47 -3.81 -18.11
C PHE A 124 6.24 -4.62 -17.67
N TRP A 125 6.52 -5.90 -17.42
CA TRP A 125 5.63 -6.99 -17.04
C TRP A 125 4.98 -6.82 -15.66
#